data_AF-A0A2S0UNH7-F1
#
_entry.id   AF-A0A2S0UNH7-F1
#
_cell.length_a   1.000
_cell.length_b   1.000
_cell.length_c   1.000
_cell.angle_alpha   90.00
_cell.angle_beta   90.00
_cell.angle_gamma   90.00
#
_symmetry.space_group_name_H-M   'P 1'
#
loop_
_entity.id
_entity.type
_entity.pdbx_description
1 polymer ?
#
loop_
_entity_poly.entity_id
_entity_poly.type
_entity_poly.pdbx_seq_one_letter_code
_entity_poly.pdbx_strand_id
1 'polypeptide(L)'
;MSDFVIPAPSVPSIPVSGGGSFPVRRVYCIGRNYAAHAIEMGHDPDREPPFFFQKNPDNLDSSGEFPYPPHSTDVHHEVELVVALKSGGTNIPLDRALDHVWGYAVSLDMTRRDLQGEAKKLGRPWEIGKAFERSAPVGPLIPVAISGPLASGRIELKVNGALRQEGDLNQMIWKVPEMISYLSEYFELQAGDIIMSGTPSGVGPVLRGDTMDAMIEGLGSLTVMVV
;
A
#
# COMPACT_ATOMS: atom_id res chain seq x y z
N MET A 1 19.58 -2.95 26.19
CA MET A 1 19.80 -3.24 24.76
C MET A 1 20.35 -4.65 24.67
N SER A 2 19.80 -5.48 23.80
CA SER A 2 20.34 -6.82 23.55
C SER A 2 21.74 -6.72 22.93
N ASP A 3 22.61 -7.66 23.28
CA ASP A 3 23.94 -7.79 22.66
C ASP A 3 23.82 -8.64 21.40
N PHE A 4 23.88 -8.00 20.23
CA PHE A 4 23.70 -8.69 18.94
C PHE A 4 25.05 -9.17 18.39
N VAL A 5 25.07 -10.38 17.83
CA VAL A 5 26.28 -10.99 17.23
C VAL A 5 26.69 -10.37 15.88
N ILE A 6 25.86 -9.48 15.34
CA ILE A 6 26.08 -8.68 14.13
C ILE A 6 25.48 -7.28 14.34
N PRO A 7 25.86 -6.26 13.53
CA PRO A 7 25.20 -4.97 13.56
C PRO A 7 23.68 -5.13 13.39
N ALA A 8 22.90 -4.51 14.27
CA ALA A 8 21.46 -4.50 14.13
C ALA A 8 21.06 -3.84 12.80
N PRO A 9 20.13 -4.43 12.03
CA PRO A 9 19.60 -3.78 10.83
C PRO A 9 19.02 -2.40 11.16
N SER A 10 19.12 -1.46 10.23
CA SER A 10 18.43 -0.18 10.34
C SER A 10 16.92 -0.41 10.37
N VAL A 11 16.23 0.31 11.26
CA VAL A 11 14.76 0.31 11.30
C VAL A 11 14.25 1.03 10.05
N PRO A 12 13.51 0.37 9.15
CA PRO A 12 12.93 1.02 7.98
C PRO A 12 11.96 2.13 8.43
N SER A 13 11.93 3.23 7.70
CA SER A 13 11.10 4.37 8.08
C SER A 13 10.61 5.16 6.87
N ILE A 14 9.43 5.77 7.01
CA ILE A 14 8.85 6.66 6.01
C ILE A 14 9.05 8.11 6.48
N PRO A 15 9.50 9.04 5.60
CA PRO A 15 9.59 10.45 5.96
C PRO A 15 8.20 11.02 6.34
N VAL A 16 8.18 11.96 7.28
CA VAL A 16 6.96 12.63 7.73
C VAL A 16 6.91 14.06 7.22
N SER A 17 5.75 14.48 6.71
CA SER A 17 5.49 15.88 6.38
C SER A 17 5.58 16.74 7.65
N GLY A 18 6.42 17.78 7.61
CA GLY A 18 6.77 18.59 8.78
C GLY A 18 8.00 18.11 9.56
N GLY A 19 8.62 17.00 9.16
CA GLY A 19 9.91 16.54 9.67
C GLY A 19 9.84 15.26 10.51
N GLY A 20 11.00 14.61 10.66
CA GLY A 20 11.13 13.31 11.31
C GLY A 20 10.80 12.12 10.39
N SER A 21 10.76 10.94 10.97
CA SER A 21 10.42 9.70 10.27
C SER A 21 9.55 8.78 11.13
N PHE A 22 8.71 8.01 10.46
CA PHE A 22 7.82 7.04 11.08
C PHE A 22 8.44 5.63 10.95
N PRO A 23 8.75 4.93 12.04
CA PRO A 23 9.34 3.59 11.99
C PRO A 23 8.31 2.56 11.52
N VAL A 24 8.69 1.71 10.57
CA VAL A 24 7.83 0.69 9.99
C VAL A 24 8.07 -0.67 10.68
N ARG A 25 6.99 -1.33 11.08
CA ARG A 25 7.01 -2.66 11.70
C ARG A 25 6.58 -3.76 10.73
N ARG A 26 5.36 -3.70 10.20
CA ARG A 26 4.81 -4.62 9.18
C ARG A 26 4.06 -3.84 8.12
N VAL A 27 3.97 -4.41 6.92
CA VAL A 27 3.19 -3.84 5.81
C VAL A 27 2.14 -4.86 5.40
N TYR A 28 0.88 -4.56 5.70
CA TYR A 28 -0.28 -5.30 5.25
C TYR A 28 -0.84 -4.66 3.99
N CYS A 29 -1.33 -5.45 3.05
CA CYS A 29 -1.97 -4.97 1.84
C CYS A 29 -3.28 -5.73 1.65
N ILE A 30 -4.37 -5.03 1.36
CA ILE A 30 -5.67 -5.66 1.05
C ILE A 30 -5.79 -5.87 -0.46
N GLY A 31 -6.21 -7.06 -0.88
CA GLY A 31 -6.48 -7.33 -2.29
C GLY A 31 -7.92 -7.01 -2.69
N ARG A 32 -8.10 -6.50 -3.92
CA ARG A 32 -9.41 -6.26 -4.56
C ARG A 32 -10.37 -5.37 -3.76
N ASN A 33 -9.86 -4.32 -3.13
CA ASN A 33 -10.67 -3.48 -2.26
C ASN A 33 -11.46 -2.36 -2.98
N TYR A 34 -11.58 -2.40 -4.32
CA TYR A 34 -12.40 -1.48 -5.12
C TYR A 34 -13.24 -2.29 -6.11
N ALA A 35 -14.55 -2.06 -6.16
CA ALA A 35 -15.46 -2.88 -6.96
C ALA A 35 -15.12 -2.91 -8.45
N ALA A 36 -14.81 -1.76 -9.04
CA ALA A 36 -14.41 -1.68 -10.45
C ALA A 36 -13.12 -2.46 -10.74
N HIS A 37 -12.16 -2.46 -9.80
CA HIS A 37 -10.93 -3.22 -9.92
C HIS A 37 -11.15 -4.73 -9.71
N ALA A 38 -12.06 -5.13 -8.81
CA ALA A 38 -12.45 -6.53 -8.63
C ALA A 38 -13.04 -7.11 -9.93
N ILE A 39 -13.93 -6.35 -10.59
CA ILE A 39 -14.52 -6.70 -11.89
C ILE A 39 -13.45 -6.77 -12.98
N GLU A 40 -12.54 -5.78 -13.06
CA GLU A 40 -11.40 -5.77 -14.01
C GLU A 40 -10.53 -7.03 -13.89
N MET A 41 -10.34 -7.52 -12.67
CA MET A 41 -9.59 -8.74 -12.38
C MET A 41 -10.39 -10.04 -12.60
N GLY A 42 -11.64 -9.96 -13.06
CA GLY A 42 -12.50 -11.10 -13.36
C GLY A 42 -13.21 -11.72 -12.15
N HIS A 43 -13.51 -10.93 -11.12
CA HIS A 43 -14.16 -11.39 -9.88
C HIS A 43 -15.54 -10.77 -9.67
N ASP A 44 -16.34 -11.44 -8.85
CA ASP A 44 -17.68 -10.98 -8.44
C ASP A 44 -17.56 -9.74 -7.53
N PRO A 45 -18.27 -8.64 -7.82
CA PRO A 45 -18.26 -7.43 -7.00
C PRO A 45 -19.05 -7.54 -5.70
N ASP A 46 -19.75 -8.65 -5.44
CA ASP A 46 -20.36 -8.89 -4.14
C ASP A 46 -19.30 -8.88 -3.04
N ARG A 47 -19.70 -8.43 -1.82
CA ARG A 47 -18.80 -8.20 -0.70
C ARG A 47 -18.27 -9.53 -0.12
N GLU A 48 -17.31 -10.13 -0.81
CA GLU A 48 -16.53 -11.26 -0.32
C GLU A 48 -15.65 -10.83 0.87
N PRO A 49 -15.34 -11.74 1.81
CA PRO A 49 -14.37 -11.47 2.86
C PRO A 49 -13.05 -10.93 2.28
N PRO A 50 -12.44 -9.91 2.92
CA PRO A 50 -11.19 -9.36 2.42
C PRO A 50 -10.08 -10.41 2.59
N PHE A 51 -9.12 -10.39 1.67
CA PHE A 51 -7.88 -11.13 1.82
C PHE A 51 -6.69 -10.18 1.86
N PHE A 52 -5.67 -10.58 2.61
CA PHE A 52 -4.49 -9.77 2.83
C PHE A 52 -3.23 -10.53 2.42
N PHE A 53 -2.24 -9.78 1.95
CA PHE A 53 -0.87 -10.23 1.79
C PHE A 53 0.06 -9.20 2.46
N GLN A 54 1.34 -9.50 2.52
CA GLN A 54 2.32 -8.62 3.13
C GLN A 54 3.44 -8.25 2.17
N LYS A 55 4.02 -7.09 2.44
CA LYS A 55 5.34 -6.68 1.95
C LYS A 55 6.31 -6.60 3.14
N ASN A 56 7.60 -6.63 2.87
CA ASN A 56 8.59 -6.41 3.90
C ASN A 56 8.65 -4.91 4.27
N PRO A 57 8.97 -4.54 5.52
CA PRO A 57 9.08 -3.14 5.94
C PRO A 57 10.03 -2.29 5.07
N ASP A 58 11.11 -2.89 4.57
CA ASP A 58 12.10 -2.27 3.70
C ASP A 58 11.70 -2.25 2.21
N ASN A 59 10.51 -2.74 1.85
CA ASN A 59 9.94 -2.53 0.51
C ASN A 59 9.37 -1.12 0.34
N LEU A 60 9.05 -0.44 1.45
CA LEU A 60 8.60 0.95 1.44
C LEU A 60 9.78 1.86 1.11
N ASP A 61 9.74 2.48 -0.07
CA ASP A 61 10.83 3.28 -0.60
C ASP A 61 10.38 4.71 -0.90
N SER A 62 11.07 5.68 -0.32
CA SER A 62 10.73 7.12 -0.46
C SER A 62 11.72 7.87 -1.36
N SER A 63 12.54 7.14 -2.11
CA SER A 63 13.56 7.71 -2.99
C SER A 63 13.03 8.46 -4.21
N GLY A 64 11.80 8.18 -4.65
CA GLY A 64 11.26 8.67 -5.91
C GLY A 64 11.76 7.91 -7.15
N GLU A 65 12.44 6.78 -6.95
CA GLU A 65 12.86 5.88 -8.01
C GLU A 65 12.31 4.47 -7.77
N PHE A 66 12.05 3.74 -8.84
CA PHE A 66 11.64 2.34 -8.81
C PHE A 66 12.50 1.52 -9.78
N PRO A 67 13.45 0.71 -9.29
CA PRO A 67 14.24 -0.16 -10.14
C PRO A 67 13.35 -1.24 -10.72
N TYR A 68 13.30 -1.31 -12.04
CA TYR A 68 12.52 -2.34 -12.71
C TYR A 68 13.08 -3.71 -12.32
N PRO A 69 12.28 -4.58 -11.70
CA PRO A 69 12.77 -5.76 -11.00
C PRO A 69 13.27 -6.85 -11.97
N PRO A 70 14.21 -7.70 -11.53
CA PRO A 70 14.60 -8.86 -12.32
C PRO A 70 13.48 -9.91 -12.33
N HIS A 71 13.60 -10.86 -13.27
CA HIS A 71 12.71 -12.03 -13.41
C HIS A 71 11.24 -11.70 -13.70
N SER A 72 10.95 -10.51 -14.22
CA SER A 72 9.61 -10.17 -14.71
C SER A 72 9.72 -9.33 -15.97
N THR A 73 8.78 -9.52 -16.88
CA THR A 73 8.60 -8.69 -18.09
C THR A 73 7.25 -7.98 -18.09
N ASP A 74 6.49 -8.13 -17.01
CA ASP A 74 5.14 -7.60 -16.87
C ASP A 74 4.97 -7.01 -15.47
N VAL A 75 5.36 -5.74 -15.30
CA VAL A 75 5.41 -5.06 -14.00
C VAL A 75 4.34 -3.98 -13.97
N HIS A 76 3.42 -4.08 -13.01
CA HIS A 76 2.23 -3.23 -12.93
C HIS A 76 2.31 -2.21 -11.80
N HIS A 77 1.68 -1.05 -12.04
CA HIS A 77 1.40 -0.03 -11.03
C HIS A 77 0.02 -0.23 -10.38
N GLU A 78 -0.09 0.09 -9.09
CA GLU A 78 -1.34 0.07 -8.32
C GLU A 78 -1.28 1.24 -7.32
N VAL A 79 -1.93 2.38 -7.59
CA VAL A 79 -1.97 3.51 -6.64
C VAL A 79 -2.85 3.19 -5.44
N GLU A 80 -2.35 3.43 -4.22
CA GLU A 80 -3.05 3.10 -2.98
C GLU A 80 -2.90 4.19 -1.90
N LEU A 81 -3.89 4.22 -0.99
CA LEU A 81 -3.76 4.91 0.29
C LEU A 81 -2.98 4.04 1.27
N VAL A 82 -1.92 4.59 1.85
CA VAL A 82 -1.25 4.03 3.02
C VAL A 82 -1.91 4.57 4.29
N VAL A 83 -2.20 3.68 5.24
CA VAL A 83 -2.66 3.99 6.60
C VAL A 83 -1.57 3.56 7.58
N ALA A 84 -1.03 4.50 8.35
CA ALA A 84 0.01 4.23 9.35
C ALA A 84 -0.57 4.20 10.76
N LEU A 85 -0.24 3.18 11.56
CA LEU A 85 -0.81 2.97 12.89
C LEU A 85 0.13 3.43 14.01
N LYS A 86 -0.35 4.30 14.92
CA LYS A 86 0.40 4.74 16.13
C LYS A 86 0.27 3.78 17.30
N SER A 87 -0.68 2.87 17.23
CA SER A 87 -0.96 1.85 18.24
C SER A 87 -1.75 0.73 17.58
N GLY A 88 -2.08 -0.32 18.33
CA GLY A 88 -2.94 -1.38 17.83
C GLY A 88 -3.46 -2.24 18.97
N GLY A 89 -3.68 -3.50 18.68
CA GLY A 89 -4.26 -4.49 19.58
C GLY A 89 -4.77 -5.69 18.79
N THR A 90 -5.48 -6.56 19.48
CA THR A 90 -6.24 -7.67 18.90
C THR A 90 -7.74 -7.39 19.05
N ASN A 91 -8.55 -7.87 18.10
CA ASN A 91 -10.01 -7.74 18.10
C ASN A 91 -10.49 -6.29 18.36
N ILE A 92 -9.86 -5.33 17.67
CA ILE A 92 -10.15 -3.90 17.77
C ILE A 92 -11.59 -3.64 17.28
N PRO A 93 -12.47 -3.06 18.12
CA PRO A 93 -13.82 -2.70 17.70
C PRO A 93 -13.83 -1.66 16.58
N LEU A 94 -14.80 -1.76 15.67
CA LEU A 94 -14.90 -0.88 14.49
C LEU A 94 -14.92 0.61 14.84
N ASP A 95 -15.62 0.98 15.91
CA ASP A 95 -15.76 2.37 16.40
C ASP A 95 -14.48 2.90 17.07
N ARG A 96 -13.51 2.04 17.37
CA ARG A 96 -12.19 2.37 17.92
C ARG A 96 -11.07 2.30 16.91
N ALA A 97 -11.31 1.70 15.74
CA ALA A 97 -10.27 1.45 14.75
C ALA A 97 -9.52 2.72 14.31
N LEU A 98 -10.22 3.82 14.08
CA LEU A 98 -9.59 5.08 13.65
C LEU A 98 -8.75 5.75 14.76
N ASP A 99 -9.00 5.44 16.04
CA ASP A 99 -8.20 5.96 17.16
C ASP A 99 -6.75 5.49 17.08
N HIS A 100 -6.49 4.38 16.39
CA HIS A 100 -5.16 3.79 16.18
C HIS A 100 -4.38 4.40 15.00
N VAL A 101 -5.02 5.22 14.17
CA VAL A 101 -4.36 5.81 12.99
C VAL A 101 -3.49 7.00 13.42
N TRP A 102 -2.26 7.01 12.91
CA TRP A 102 -1.31 8.10 13.03
C TRP A 102 -1.43 9.09 11.87
N GLY A 103 -1.48 8.58 10.64
CA GLY A 103 -1.47 9.38 9.42
C GLY A 103 -1.61 8.55 8.16
N TYR A 104 -1.53 9.23 7.02
CA TYR A 104 -1.74 8.65 5.70
C TYR A 104 -0.67 9.08 4.71
N ALA A 105 -0.47 8.30 3.64
CA ALA A 105 0.39 8.66 2.51
C ALA A 105 -0.17 8.11 1.19
N VAL A 106 0.32 8.66 0.08
CA VAL A 106 0.19 8.04 -1.25
C VAL A 106 1.27 6.98 -1.41
N SER A 107 0.92 5.82 -1.96
CA SER A 107 1.86 4.73 -2.24
C SER A 107 1.52 4.01 -3.53
N LEU A 108 2.46 3.20 -4.03
CA LEU A 108 2.30 2.32 -5.18
C LEU A 108 2.53 0.87 -4.78
N ASP A 109 1.54 -0.03 -4.95
CA ASP A 109 1.76 -1.47 -4.85
C ASP A 109 2.30 -2.04 -6.17
N MET A 110 3.62 -1.95 -6.34
CA MET A 110 4.28 -2.47 -7.53
C MET A 110 4.24 -3.99 -7.54
N THR A 111 3.89 -4.55 -8.70
CA THR A 111 3.61 -5.98 -8.84
C THR A 111 4.32 -6.59 -10.05
N ARG A 112 5.06 -7.70 -9.84
CA ARG A 112 5.48 -8.59 -10.94
C ARG A 112 4.28 -9.45 -11.34
N ARG A 113 3.48 -8.94 -12.28
CA ARG A 113 2.13 -9.43 -12.59
C ARG A 113 2.17 -10.84 -13.17
N ASP A 114 3.13 -11.12 -14.03
CA ASP A 114 3.42 -12.44 -14.58
C ASP A 114 3.61 -13.49 -13.45
N LEU A 115 4.49 -13.21 -12.49
CA LEU A 115 4.78 -14.11 -11.36
C LEU A 115 3.59 -14.24 -10.41
N GLN A 116 2.86 -13.15 -10.15
CA GLN A 116 1.64 -13.21 -9.35
C GLN A 116 0.57 -14.10 -10.02
N GLY A 117 0.42 -13.98 -11.34
CA GLY A 117 -0.50 -14.78 -12.14
C GLY A 117 -0.17 -16.27 -12.11
N GLU A 118 1.12 -16.62 -12.22
CA GLU A 118 1.58 -18.01 -12.09
C GLU A 118 1.31 -18.57 -10.68
N ALA A 119 1.64 -17.80 -9.64
CA ALA A 119 1.41 -18.21 -8.26
C ALA A 119 -0.08 -18.48 -8.00
N LYS A 120 -0.98 -17.60 -8.47
CA LYS A 120 -2.43 -17.79 -8.39
C LYS A 120 -2.88 -19.09 -9.08
N LYS A 121 -2.43 -19.35 -10.30
CA LYS A 121 -2.79 -20.57 -11.06
C LYS A 121 -2.37 -21.86 -10.34
N LEU A 122 -1.24 -21.81 -9.64
CA LEU A 122 -0.69 -22.96 -8.92
C LEU A 122 -1.14 -23.05 -7.45
N GLY A 123 -1.97 -22.11 -6.97
CA GLY A 123 -2.37 -22.04 -5.56
C GLY A 123 -1.18 -21.78 -4.61
N ARG A 124 -0.19 -21.01 -5.06
CA ARG A 124 1.05 -20.70 -4.33
C ARG A 124 1.01 -19.31 -3.68
N PRO A 125 1.88 -19.07 -2.68
CA PRO A 125 2.06 -17.75 -2.07
C PRO A 125 2.51 -16.68 -3.08
N TRP A 126 2.19 -15.40 -2.82
CA TRP A 126 2.34 -14.28 -3.77
C TRP A 126 3.63 -13.46 -3.58
N GLU A 127 4.50 -13.83 -2.64
CA GLU A 127 5.64 -13.05 -2.18
C GLU A 127 6.58 -12.69 -3.34
N ILE A 128 6.83 -13.62 -4.26
CA ILE A 128 7.62 -13.31 -5.46
C ILE A 128 6.93 -12.28 -6.36
N GLY A 129 5.60 -12.23 -6.40
CA GLY A 129 4.84 -11.24 -7.17
C GLY A 129 4.72 -9.88 -6.48
N LYS A 130 4.67 -9.85 -5.15
CA LYS A 130 4.24 -8.67 -4.36
C LYS A 130 5.28 -8.14 -3.35
N ALA A 131 6.16 -8.96 -2.80
CA ALA A 131 7.07 -8.61 -1.69
C ALA A 131 8.55 -8.53 -2.11
N PHE A 132 8.81 -8.02 -3.32
CA PHE A 132 10.16 -7.85 -3.84
C PHE A 132 10.73 -6.48 -3.48
N GLU A 133 12.02 -6.29 -3.73
CA GLU A 133 12.77 -5.10 -3.36
C GLU A 133 12.13 -3.82 -3.92
N ARG A 134 11.96 -2.81 -3.06
CA ARG A 134 11.39 -1.49 -3.41
C ARG A 134 10.01 -1.56 -4.08
N SER A 135 9.25 -2.62 -3.82
CA SER A 135 7.92 -2.84 -4.40
C SER A 135 6.81 -1.96 -3.81
N ALA A 136 7.13 -1.03 -2.90
CA ALA A 136 6.18 -0.05 -2.36
C ALA A 136 6.74 1.38 -2.35
N PRO A 137 6.94 2.04 -3.51
CA PRO A 137 7.22 3.47 -3.53
C PRO A 137 6.18 4.26 -2.74
N VAL A 138 6.61 5.13 -1.82
CA VAL A 138 5.73 5.81 -0.86
C VAL A 138 6.13 7.28 -0.67
N GLY A 139 5.12 8.15 -0.63
CA GLY A 139 5.30 9.57 -0.31
C GLY A 139 5.47 9.83 1.19
N PRO A 140 5.70 11.09 1.60
CA PRO A 140 5.77 11.43 3.01
C PRO A 140 4.43 11.18 3.70
N LEU A 141 4.45 10.66 4.93
CA LEU A 141 3.25 10.52 5.75
C LEU A 141 2.78 11.88 6.24
N ILE A 142 1.46 12.09 6.18
CA ILE A 142 0.77 13.26 6.70
C ILE A 142 -0.04 12.84 7.93
N PRO A 143 0.22 13.42 9.12
CA PRO A 143 -0.53 13.11 10.32
C PRO A 143 -2.02 13.37 10.16
N VAL A 144 -2.87 12.55 10.80
CA VAL A 144 -4.33 12.78 10.86
C VAL A 144 -4.66 14.16 11.44
N ALA A 145 -3.82 14.71 12.32
CA ALA A 145 -3.98 16.07 12.85
C ALA A 145 -3.92 17.16 11.77
N ILE A 146 -3.35 16.87 10.59
CA ILE A 146 -3.23 17.79 9.46
C ILE A 146 -4.25 17.45 8.38
N SER A 147 -4.34 16.18 7.96
CA SER A 147 -5.23 15.75 6.87
C SER A 147 -6.68 15.53 7.29
N GLY A 148 -6.94 15.34 8.58
CA GLY A 148 -8.19 14.79 9.08
C GLY A 148 -8.35 13.29 8.73
N PRO A 149 -9.46 12.66 9.13
CA PRO A 149 -9.79 11.32 8.65
C PRO A 149 -10.15 11.35 7.16
N LEU A 150 -9.59 10.42 6.38
CA LEU A 150 -9.88 10.31 4.94
C LEU A 150 -10.92 9.22 4.69
N ALA A 151 -12.17 9.64 4.46
CA ALA A 151 -13.28 8.75 4.09
C ALA A 151 -13.66 8.85 2.59
N SER A 152 -13.22 9.91 1.93
CA SER A 152 -13.44 10.23 0.52
C SER A 152 -12.29 11.08 0.01
N GLY A 153 -12.19 11.23 -1.29
CA GLY A 153 -11.19 12.06 -1.94
C GLY A 153 -10.66 11.40 -3.19
N ARG A 154 -10.35 12.21 -4.20
CA ARG A 154 -9.83 11.71 -5.47
C ARG A 154 -8.51 10.98 -5.26
N ILE A 155 -8.37 9.81 -5.88
CA ILE A 155 -7.12 9.05 -6.02
C ILE A 155 -6.84 8.87 -7.51
N GLU A 156 -5.63 9.21 -7.97
CA GLU A 156 -5.27 9.04 -9.38
C GLU A 156 -3.82 8.63 -9.58
N LEU A 157 -3.55 8.05 -10.75
CA LEU A 157 -2.20 7.80 -11.25
C LEU A 157 -2.12 8.11 -12.74
N LYS A 158 -1.06 8.84 -13.11
CA LYS A 158 -0.65 9.08 -14.49
C LYS A 158 0.68 8.39 -14.76
N VAL A 159 0.85 7.89 -15.99
CA VAL A 159 2.13 7.40 -16.51
C VAL A 159 2.50 8.24 -17.72
N ASN A 160 3.65 8.93 -17.64
CA ASN A 160 4.11 9.89 -18.65
C ASN A 160 3.02 10.94 -19.00
N GLY A 161 2.32 11.44 -17.97
CA GLY A 161 1.23 12.40 -18.09
C GLY A 161 -0.12 11.82 -18.55
N ALA A 162 -0.17 10.59 -19.04
CA ALA A 162 -1.42 9.93 -19.42
C ALA A 162 -2.10 9.31 -18.21
N LEU A 163 -3.37 9.68 -17.96
CA LEU A 163 -4.17 9.09 -16.88
C LEU A 163 -4.33 7.58 -17.09
N ARG A 164 -4.00 6.79 -16.05
CA ARG A 164 -4.13 5.32 -16.05
C ARG A 164 -5.12 4.84 -15.01
N GLN A 165 -5.07 5.39 -13.80
CA GLN A 165 -6.01 5.07 -12.72
C GLN A 165 -6.68 6.34 -12.21
N GLU A 166 -7.98 6.24 -11.93
CA GLU A 166 -8.77 7.29 -11.30
C GLU A 166 -9.88 6.65 -10.47
N GLY A 167 -10.12 7.19 -9.27
CA GLY A 167 -11.18 6.76 -8.39
C GLY A 167 -11.37 7.73 -7.21
N ASP A 168 -12.17 7.31 -6.24
CA ASP A 168 -12.37 8.00 -4.97
C ASP A 168 -12.23 7.02 -3.79
N LEU A 169 -11.62 7.45 -2.68
CA LEU A 169 -11.47 6.62 -1.48
C LEU A 169 -12.83 6.11 -0.94
N ASN A 170 -13.92 6.82 -1.21
CA ASN A 170 -15.28 6.40 -0.85
C ASN A 170 -15.76 5.16 -1.62
N GLN A 171 -15.01 4.70 -2.63
CA GLN A 171 -15.31 3.51 -3.41
C GLN A 171 -14.68 2.24 -2.82
N MET A 172 -13.86 2.35 -1.76
CA MET A 172 -13.32 1.17 -1.07
C MET A 172 -14.47 0.26 -0.58
N ILE A 173 -14.36 -1.05 -0.82
CA ILE A 173 -15.35 -2.05 -0.35
C ILE A 173 -15.26 -2.18 1.17
N TRP A 174 -14.04 -2.34 1.68
CA TRP A 174 -13.70 -2.40 3.10
C TRP A 174 -12.99 -1.10 3.48
N LYS A 175 -13.67 -0.28 4.28
CA LYS A 175 -13.15 1.01 4.76
C LYS A 175 -12.00 0.82 5.73
N VAL A 176 -11.21 1.87 5.93
CA VAL A 176 -10.10 1.89 6.90
C VAL A 176 -10.45 1.29 8.27
N PRO A 177 -11.55 1.68 8.94
CA PRO A 177 -11.89 1.06 10.23
C PRO A 177 -12.19 -0.44 10.11
N GLU A 178 -12.79 -0.89 9.01
CA GLU A 178 -13.12 -2.30 8.79
C GLU A 178 -11.86 -3.12 8.52
N MET A 179 -10.90 -2.58 7.74
CA MET A 179 -9.61 -3.23 7.51
C MET A 179 -8.83 -3.44 8.81
N ILE A 180 -8.78 -2.42 9.67
CA ILE A 180 -8.10 -2.48 10.98
C ILE A 180 -8.78 -3.52 11.88
N SER A 181 -10.11 -3.44 12.00
CA SER A 181 -10.91 -4.40 12.78
C SER A 181 -10.63 -5.83 12.33
N TYR A 182 -10.78 -6.10 11.03
CA TYR A 182 -10.60 -7.44 10.47
C TYR A 182 -9.16 -7.95 10.64
N LEU A 183 -8.14 -7.15 10.29
CA LEU A 183 -6.74 -7.55 10.47
C LEU A 183 -6.43 -7.90 11.94
N SER A 184 -7.03 -7.16 12.89
CA SER A 184 -6.80 -7.37 14.32
C SER A 184 -7.37 -8.69 14.87
N GLU A 185 -8.25 -9.36 14.12
CA GLU A 185 -8.74 -10.72 14.45
C GLU A 185 -7.67 -11.79 14.19
N TYR A 186 -6.77 -11.53 13.24
CA TYR A 186 -5.74 -12.48 12.80
C TYR A 186 -4.33 -12.11 13.25
N PHE A 187 -4.07 -10.82 13.46
CA PHE A 187 -2.77 -10.29 13.84
C PHE A 187 -2.89 -9.32 15.00
N GLU A 188 -1.97 -9.40 15.96
CA GLU A 188 -1.77 -8.29 16.88
C GLU A 188 -1.16 -7.10 16.12
N LEU A 189 -2.00 -6.11 15.84
CA LEU A 189 -1.60 -4.84 15.24
C LEU A 189 -0.81 -4.05 16.26
N GLN A 190 0.24 -3.35 15.83
CA GLN A 190 1.10 -2.56 16.70
C GLN A 190 1.47 -1.23 16.07
N ALA A 191 2.02 -0.34 16.90
CA ALA A 191 2.61 0.90 16.44
C ALA A 191 3.69 0.60 15.38
N GLY A 192 3.67 1.37 14.29
CA GLY A 192 4.56 1.17 13.15
C GLY A 192 3.99 0.27 12.04
N ASP A 193 2.85 -0.39 12.26
CA ASP A 193 2.20 -1.14 11.20
C ASP A 193 1.61 -0.20 10.14
N ILE A 194 1.73 -0.65 8.89
CA ILE A 194 1.24 0.00 7.68
C ILE A 194 0.17 -0.88 7.05
N ILE A 195 -0.92 -0.27 6.57
CA ILE A 195 -1.95 -0.91 5.75
C ILE A 195 -2.03 -0.19 4.41
N MET A 196 -1.78 -0.90 3.32
CA MET A 196 -2.04 -0.45 1.95
C MET A 196 -3.45 -0.88 1.56
N SER A 197 -4.28 0.08 1.16
CA SER A 197 -5.74 -0.01 1.17
C SER A 197 -6.39 -0.66 -0.06
N GLY A 198 -5.60 -1.16 -1.00
CA GLY A 198 -6.06 -1.55 -2.33
C GLY A 198 -6.12 -0.36 -3.30
N THR A 199 -6.32 -0.68 -4.57
CA THR A 199 -6.19 0.24 -5.71
C THR A 199 -7.48 0.32 -6.54
N PRO A 200 -7.81 1.49 -7.14
CA PRO A 200 -8.90 1.61 -8.11
C PRO A 200 -8.56 0.93 -9.46
N SER A 201 -9.54 0.86 -10.38
CA SER A 201 -9.35 0.25 -11.70
C SER A 201 -8.32 0.97 -12.57
N GLY A 202 -7.84 0.30 -13.61
CA GLY A 202 -6.88 0.86 -14.58
C GLY A 202 -5.43 0.46 -14.29
N VAL A 203 -5.26 -0.68 -13.63
CA VAL A 203 -3.96 -1.26 -13.30
C VAL A 203 -3.27 -1.70 -14.58
N GLY A 204 -2.05 -1.24 -14.82
CA GLY A 204 -1.37 -1.47 -16.10
C GLY A 204 0.15 -1.56 -15.98
N PRO A 205 0.81 -1.98 -17.07
CA PRO A 205 2.26 -2.15 -17.08
C PRO A 205 2.98 -0.81 -17.11
N VAL A 206 4.20 -0.82 -16.57
CA VAL A 206 5.21 0.25 -16.72
C VAL A 206 6.47 -0.30 -17.37
N LEU A 207 7.26 0.57 -17.98
CA LEU A 207 8.55 0.25 -18.59
C LEU A 207 9.66 1.11 -17.99
N ARG A 208 10.91 0.66 -18.16
CA ARG A 208 12.08 1.49 -17.82
C ARG A 208 12.01 2.82 -18.57
N GLY A 209 12.25 3.91 -17.85
CA GLY A 209 12.14 5.28 -18.35
C GLY A 209 10.76 5.91 -18.16
N ASP A 210 9.73 5.15 -17.77
CA ASP A 210 8.43 5.72 -17.44
C ASP A 210 8.50 6.55 -16.15
N THR A 211 7.70 7.61 -16.09
CA THR A 211 7.43 8.38 -14.88
C THR A 211 6.00 8.17 -14.44
N MET A 212 5.81 7.77 -13.18
CA MET A 212 4.51 7.62 -12.54
C MET A 212 4.25 8.81 -11.63
N ASP A 213 3.12 9.49 -11.82
CA ASP A 213 2.65 10.57 -10.95
C ASP A 213 1.35 10.13 -10.29
N ALA A 214 1.43 9.80 -9.00
CA ALA A 214 0.31 9.40 -8.16
C ALA A 214 -0.12 10.56 -7.26
N MET A 215 -1.41 10.64 -6.95
CA MET A 215 -1.96 11.66 -6.07
C MET A 215 -3.16 11.13 -5.30
N ILE A 216 -3.30 11.60 -4.07
CA ILE A 216 -4.54 11.51 -3.30
C ILE A 216 -4.89 12.91 -2.78
N GLU A 217 -6.14 13.31 -2.97
CA GLU A 217 -6.67 14.57 -2.45
C GLU A 217 -6.42 14.70 -0.94
N GLY A 218 -5.89 15.84 -0.52
CA GLY A 218 -5.50 16.08 0.87
C GLY A 218 -4.13 15.51 1.28
N LEU A 219 -3.48 14.69 0.43
CA LEU A 219 -2.17 14.11 0.72
C LEU A 219 -1.03 14.57 -0.21
N GLY A 220 -1.35 15.26 -1.29
CA GLY A 220 -0.38 15.71 -2.28
C GLY A 220 -0.04 14.63 -3.31
N SER A 221 1.14 14.74 -3.92
CA SER A 221 1.58 13.87 -5.02
C SER A 221 2.85 13.09 -4.69
N LEU A 222 2.99 11.94 -5.31
CA LEU A 222 4.17 11.07 -5.33
C LEU A 222 4.59 10.88 -6.79
N THR A 223 5.79 11.32 -7.13
CA THR A 223 6.40 11.09 -8.45
C THR A 223 7.48 10.01 -8.33
N VAL A 224 7.42 9.01 -9.21
CA VAL A 224 8.34 7.86 -9.21
C VAL A 224 8.86 7.60 -10.62
N MET A 225 10.18 7.60 -10.79
CA MET A 225 10.83 7.25 -12.05
C MET A 225 11.21 5.78 -12.10
N VAL A 226 10.83 5.07 -13.17
CA VAL A 226 11.20 3.66 -13.36
C VAL A 226 12.61 3.59 -13.96
N VAL A 227 13.54 2.96 -13.25
CA VAL A 227 14.98 2.87 -13.63
C VAL A 227 15.43 1.45 -13.96
#